data_AF-A0A9D9NDH8-F1
#
_entry.id   AF-A0A9D9NDH8-F1
#
_cell.length_a   1.000
_cell.length_b   1.000
_cell.length_c   1.000
_cell.angle_alpha   90.00
_cell.angle_beta   90.00
_cell.angle_gamma   90.00
#
_symmetry.space_group_name_H-M   'P 1'
#
loop_
_entity.id
_entity.type
_entity.pdbx_description
1 polymer ?
#
loop_
_entity_poly.entity_id
_entity_poly.type
_entity_poly.pdbx_seq_one_letter_code
_entity_poly.pdbx_strand_id
1 'polypeptide(L)' 'MIPCYDPYSVLVYSAQPQNVTDVYIKGKMMLENGKFTFSFSDMVSSFNEAASGFRREAEKLL' A
#
# COMPACT_ATOMS: atom_id res chain seq x y z
N MET A 1 14.19 -4.59 11.51
CA MET A 1 13.73 -4.93 12.88
C MET A 1 14.88 -5.60 13.60
N ILE A 2 15.35 -5.00 14.71
CA ILE A 2 16.48 -5.51 15.50
C ILE A 2 16.18 -5.24 16.98
N PRO A 3 16.42 -6.20 17.89
CA PRO A 3 16.92 -7.56 17.64
C PRO A 3 15.86 -8.47 16.98
N CYS A 4 16.30 -9.48 16.22
CA CYS A 4 15.45 -10.50 15.60
C CYS A 4 15.86 -11.88 16.14
N TYR A 5 15.12 -12.38 17.12
CA TYR A 5 15.39 -13.69 17.73
C TYR A 5 14.71 -14.84 16.98
N ASP A 6 13.46 -14.64 16.55
CA ASP A 6 12.72 -15.56 15.68
C ASP A 6 12.06 -14.77 14.54
N PRO A 7 12.48 -14.99 13.27
CA PRO A 7 11.93 -14.25 12.14
C PRO A 7 10.44 -14.53 11.89
N TYR A 8 9.90 -15.69 12.28
CA TYR A 8 8.47 -15.98 12.11
C TYR A 8 7.63 -15.18 13.09
N SER A 9 8.00 -15.17 14.38
CA SER A 9 7.39 -14.31 15.38
C SER A 9 7.50 -12.83 15.00
N VAL A 10 8.66 -12.39 14.51
CA VAL A 10 8.86 -11.01 14.04
C VAL A 10 7.96 -10.68 12.85
N LEU A 11 7.80 -11.60 11.89
CA LEU A 11 6.90 -11.43 10.75
C LEU A 11 5.44 -11.28 11.18
N VAL A 12 4.99 -12.05 12.17
CA VAL A 12 3.58 -12.04 12.62
C VAL A 12 3.29 -10.87 13.56
N TYR A 13 4.19 -10.57 14.49
CA TYR A 13 3.91 -9.67 15.61
C TYR A 13 4.56 -8.30 15.51
N SER A 14 5.51 -8.08 14.58
CA SER A 14 6.26 -6.82 14.53
C SER A 14 6.42 -6.24 13.13
N ALA A 15 6.36 -7.07 12.08
CA ALA A 15 6.44 -6.59 10.71
C ALA A 15 5.20 -5.78 10.32
N GLN A 16 5.42 -4.74 9.51
CA GLN A 16 4.39 -3.88 8.95
C GLN A 16 4.38 -4.02 7.43
N PRO A 17 3.25 -3.74 6.74
CA PRO A 17 3.18 -3.83 5.27
C PRO A 17 4.27 -3.03 4.54
N GLN A 18 4.62 -1.85 5.06
CA GLN A 18 5.71 -1.01 4.54
C GLN A 18 7.12 -1.63 4.63
N ASN A 19 7.29 -2.74 5.35
CA ASN A 19 8.57 -3.45 5.38
C ASN A 19 8.77 -4.36 4.16
N VAL A 20 7.74 -4.58 3.35
CA VAL A 20 7.84 -5.36 2.10
C VAL A 20 8.54 -4.52 1.04
N THR A 21 9.67 -5.01 0.54
CA THR A 21 10.45 -4.34 -0.51
C THR A 21 10.09 -4.83 -1.90
N ASP A 22 9.94 -6.14 -2.08
CA ASP A 22 9.83 -6.76 -3.40
C ASP A 22 8.68 -7.77 -3.44
N VAL A 23 7.89 -7.74 -4.51
CA VAL A 23 6.73 -8.62 -4.71
C VAL A 23 6.74 -9.20 -6.12
N TYR A 24 6.59 -10.52 -6.21
CA TYR A 24 6.50 -11.24 -7.48
C TYR A 24 5.17 -11.99 -7.58
N ILE A 25 4.52 -11.88 -8.73
CA ILE A 25 3.29 -12.61 -9.06
C ILE A 25 3.54 -13.39 -10.35
N LYS A 26 3.46 -14.72 -10.30
CA LYS A 26 3.74 -15.62 -11.44
C LYS A 26 5.11 -15.35 -12.08
N GLY A 27 6.13 -15.09 -11.26
CA GLY A 27 7.49 -14.78 -11.71
C GLY A 27 7.69 -13.36 -12.26
N LYS A 28 6.65 -12.53 -12.35
CA LYS A 28 6.76 -11.13 -12.76
C LYS A 28 6.84 -10.23 -11.53
N MET A 29 7.83 -9.33 -11.51
CA MET A 29 8.01 -8.32 -10.47
C MET A 29 6.88 -7.26 -10.55
N MET A 30 6.27 -6.97 -9.40
CA MET A 30 5.15 -6.01 -9.24
C MET A 30 5.53 -4.84 -8.32
N LEU A 31 6.39 -5.10 -7.35
CA LEU A 31 6.97 -4.13 -6.42
C LEU A 31 8.47 -4.38 -6.40
N GLU A 32 9.25 -3.31 -6.52
CA GLU A 32 10.71 -3.32 -6.47
C GLU A 32 11.17 -2.20 -5.54
N ASN A 33 11.99 -2.52 -4.53
CA ASN A 33 12.50 -1.54 -3.57
C ASN A 33 11.39 -0.65 -2.95
N GLY A 34 10.23 -1.24 -2.65
CA GLY A 34 9.06 -0.56 -2.09
C GLY A 34 8.28 0.31 -3.08
N LYS A 35 8.61 0.27 -4.37
CA LYS A 35 7.92 1.01 -5.44
C LYS A 35 7.22 0.07 -6.40
N PHE A 36 5.99 0.38 -6.77
CA PHE A 36 5.28 -0.42 -7.76
C PHE A 36 5.86 -0.23 -9.15
N THR A 37 5.94 -1.31 -9.92
CA THR A 37 6.46 -1.31 -11.29
C THR A 37 5.43 -0.82 -12.31
N PHE A 38 4.26 -0.38 -11.86
CA PHE A 38 3.15 0.11 -12.66
C PHE A 38 2.58 1.41 -12.07
N SER A 39 1.91 2.20 -12.91
CA SER A 39 1.28 3.46 -12.50
C SER A 39 -0.10 3.23 -11.88
N PHE A 40 -0.47 4.06 -10.90
CA PHE A 40 -1.81 4.12 -10.33
C PHE A 40 -2.62 5.33 -10.81
N SER A 41 -2.13 6.10 -11.80
CA SER A 41 -2.78 7.32 -12.29
C SER A 41 -4.29 7.15 -12.49
N ASP A 42 -4.67 6.06 -13.15
CA ASP A 42 -6.05 5.80 -13.56
C ASP A 42 -6.90 5.30 -12.37
N MET A 43 -6.28 4.62 -11.42
CA MET A 43 -6.93 4.20 -10.19
C MET A 43 -7.16 5.39 -9.25
N VAL A 44 -6.19 6.31 -9.18
CA VAL A 44 -6.29 7.54 -8.38
C VAL A 44 -7.33 8.48 -8.95
N SER A 45 -7.40 8.67 -10.27
CA SER A 45 -8.45 9.47 -10.89
C SER A 45 -9.83 8.87 -10.61
N SER A 46 -10.01 7.56 -10.83
CA SER A 46 -11.25 6.85 -10.55
C SER A 46 -11.68 6.96 -9.08
N PHE A 47 -10.72 6.86 -8.16
CA PHE A 47 -10.98 7.04 -6.73
C PHE A 47 -11.43 8.46 -6.42
N ASN A 48 -10.77 9.48 -6.98
CA ASN A 48 -11.13 10.88 -6.76
C ASN A 48 -12.52 11.22 -7.30
N GLU A 49 -12.87 10.68 -8.48
CA GLU A 49 -14.21 10.82 -9.05
C GLU A 49 -15.27 10.21 -8.12
N ALA A 50 -15.06 8.97 -7.65
CA ALA A 50 -15.96 8.31 -6.72
C ALA A 50 -16.06 9.05 -5.37
N ALA A 51 -14.95 9.61 -4.88
CA ALA A 51 -14.90 10.33 -3.60
C ALA A 51 -15.49 11.76 -3.67
N SER A 52 -15.75 12.29 -4.87
CA SER A 52 -16.20 13.67 -5.06
C SER A 52 -17.50 13.99 -4.31
N GLY A 53 -18.47 13.07 -4.34
CA GLY A 53 -19.75 13.24 -3.64
C GLY A 53 -19.57 13.29 -2.12
N PHE A 54 -18.72 12.43 -1.57
CA PHE A 54 -18.40 12.44 -0.14
C PHE A 54 -17.72 13.74 0.29
N ARG A 55 -16.73 14.22 -0.48
CA ARG A 55 -16.03 15.48 -0.20
C ARG A 55 -16.99 16.66 -0.18
N ARG A 56 -17.91 16.74 -1.15
CA ARG A 56 -18.91 17.80 -1.22
C ARG A 56 -19.86 17.82 -0.01
N GLU A 57 -20.23 16.66 0.52
CA GLU A 57 -21.07 16.60 1.72
C GLU A 57 -20.28 16.90 3.00
N ALA A 58 -19.01 16.50 3.08
CA ALA A 58 -18.14 16.83 4.20
C ALA A 58 -17.85 18.33 4.32
N GLU A 59 -17.66 19.02 3.18
CA GLU A 59 -17.43 20.47 3.14
C GLU A 59 -18.61 21.30 3.63
N LYS A 60 -19.85 20.78 3.58
CA LYS A 60 -21.03 21.49 4.13
C LYS A 60 -21.12 21.44 5.65
N LEU A 61 -20.38 20.54 6.29
CA LEU A 61 -20.39 20.30 7.74
C LEU A 61 -19.24 21.02 8.47
N LEU A 62 -18.35 21.67 7.72
CA LEU A 62 -17.27 22.54 8.20
C LEU A 62 -17.70 24.01 8.12
#